data_AF-A0A0K0CY00-F1
#
_entry.id   AF-A0A0K0CY00-F1
#
_cell.length_a   1.000
_cell.length_b   1.000
_cell.length_c   1.000
_cell.angle_alpha   90.00
_cell.angle_beta   90.00
_cell.angle_gamma   90.00
#
_symmetry.space_group_name_H-M   'P 1'
#
loop_
_entity.id
_entity.type
_entity.pdbx_description
1 polymer ?
#
loop_
_entity_poly.entity_id
_entity_poly.type
_entity_poly.pdbx_seq_one_letter_code
_entity_poly.pdbx_strand_id
1 'polypeptide(L)'
;MTPILMDAIYSSFSYGGERNYYVRGRLLCGIQSQAARIILWENRGGQPYIYEETMTDLTGYFRAKAELHGVAGGGIGGWNGFSNGDIMLTINHNCYGQRQLSIDLPPSYWNQGISAMRTFDLGTVNLEGIFSGEEPNRFPGMPRERFGRFGEMILCPSN
;
A
#
# COMPACT_ATOMS: atom_id res chain seq x y z
N MET A 1 -15.16 -42.99 34.77
CA MET A 1 -13.83 -42.79 35.40
C MET A 1 -12.83 -42.53 34.28
N THR A 2 -12.35 -41.28 34.22
CA THR A 2 -11.11 -40.75 33.60
C THR A 2 -10.53 -41.36 32.31
N PRO A 3 -10.53 -40.62 31.18
CA PRO A 3 -9.75 -40.89 29.98
C PRO A 3 -8.50 -39.99 29.91
N ILE A 4 -7.30 -40.53 29.70
CA ILE A 4 -6.15 -39.73 29.24
C ILE A 4 -5.17 -40.64 28.50
N LEU A 5 -5.02 -40.45 27.19
CA LEU A 5 -3.77 -40.11 26.49
C LEU A 5 -3.97 -40.33 24.98
N MET A 6 -4.60 -39.35 24.31
CA MET A 6 -4.38 -39.09 22.90
C MET A 6 -3.75 -37.72 22.87
N ASP A 7 -2.42 -37.68 22.79
CA ASP A 7 -1.66 -36.46 22.55
C ASP A 7 -2.01 -35.97 21.15
N ALA A 8 -3.15 -35.29 21.05
CA ALA A 8 -3.38 -34.36 19.96
C ALA A 8 -2.28 -33.32 20.09
N ILE A 9 -1.37 -33.33 19.12
CA ILE A 9 -0.50 -32.22 18.79
C ILE A 9 -1.46 -31.03 18.59
N TYR A 10 -1.68 -30.27 19.67
CA TYR A 10 -2.25 -28.94 19.61
C TYR A 10 -1.19 -28.08 18.93
N SER A 11 -1.12 -28.23 17.61
CA SER A 11 -0.71 -27.14 16.75
C SER A 11 -1.69 -26.01 17.05
N SER A 12 -1.28 -25.13 17.94
CA SER A 12 -1.90 -23.84 18.13
C SER A 12 -1.71 -23.08 16.82
N PHE A 13 -2.58 -23.34 15.85
CA PHE A 13 -2.79 -22.42 14.74
C PHE A 13 -3.32 -21.14 15.37
N SER A 14 -2.38 -20.26 15.71
CA SER A 14 -2.67 -18.90 16.09
C SER A 14 -3.22 -18.22 14.83
N TYR A 15 -4.54 -18.29 14.62
CA TYR A 15 -5.24 -17.46 13.66
C TYR A 15 -5.23 -16.02 14.21
N GLY A 16 -4.07 -15.38 14.17
CA GLY A 16 -4.02 -13.93 14.09
C GLY A 16 -4.70 -13.55 12.79
N GLY A 17 -5.74 -12.72 12.86
CA GLY A 17 -6.50 -12.35 11.67
C GLY A 17 -5.60 -11.67 10.66
N GLU A 18 -5.29 -12.34 9.56
CA GLU A 18 -4.62 -11.72 8.42
C GLU A 18 -5.60 -10.75 7.75
N ARG A 19 -5.17 -9.51 7.58
CA ARG A 19 -5.89 -8.53 6.77
C ARG A 19 -5.01 -8.09 5.63
N ASN A 20 -5.61 -7.93 4.47
CA ASN A 20 -4.91 -7.42 3.31
C ASN A 20 -5.74 -6.38 2.56
N TYR A 21 -5.05 -5.46 1.90
CA TYR A 21 -5.63 -4.45 1.03
C TYR A 21 -4.95 -4.55 -0.33
N TYR A 22 -5.73 -4.49 -1.40
CA TYR A 22 -5.20 -4.43 -2.77
C TYR A 22 -5.72 -3.19 -3.46
N VAL A 23 -4.82 -2.46 -4.11
CA VAL A 23 -5.15 -1.32 -4.96
C VAL A 23 -4.47 -1.46 -6.31
N ARG A 24 -5.19 -1.06 -7.36
CA ARG A 24 -4.66 -1.03 -8.72
C ARG A 24 -5.16 0.20 -9.46
N GLY A 25 -4.47 0.54 -10.54
CA GLY A 25 -4.89 1.61 -11.44
C GLY A 25 -3.94 1.77 -12.61
N ARG A 26 -4.26 2.75 -13.46
CA ARG A 26 -3.43 3.14 -14.61
C ARG A 26 -3.24 4.65 -14.64
N LEU A 27 -2.02 5.09 -14.89
CA LEU A 27 -1.64 6.49 -14.88
C LEU A 27 -1.26 6.96 -16.28
N LEU A 28 -1.81 8.10 -16.68
CA LEU A 28 -1.54 8.75 -17.96
C LEU A 28 -0.99 10.16 -17.75
N CYS A 29 -0.32 10.68 -18.77
CA CYS A 29 0.02 12.09 -18.93
C CYS A 29 -0.42 12.50 -20.34
N GLY A 30 -1.59 13.14 -20.43
CA GLY A 30 -2.27 13.33 -21.71
C GLY A 30 -2.69 11.99 -22.31
N ILE A 31 -2.19 11.69 -23.52
CA ILE A 31 -2.47 10.42 -24.22
C ILE A 31 -1.44 9.32 -23.96
N GLN A 32 -0.37 9.62 -23.22
CA GLN A 32 0.75 8.70 -22.99
C GLN A 32 0.64 8.04 -21.61
N SER A 33 1.18 6.83 -21.47
CA SER A 33 1.37 6.22 -20.15
C SER A 33 2.38 7.01 -19.33
N GLN A 34 2.13 7.14 -18.02
CA GLN A 34 3.00 7.88 -17.12
C GLN A 34 3.73 6.93 -16.17
N ALA A 35 5.06 6.98 -16.20
CA ALA A 35 5.89 6.38 -15.17
C ALA A 35 5.71 7.14 -13.84
N ALA A 36 5.35 6.44 -12.77
CA ALA A 36 5.17 7.03 -11.45
C ALA A 36 5.61 6.08 -10.33
N ARG A 37 6.09 6.67 -9.24
CA ARG A 37 6.37 5.96 -7.98
C ARG A 37 5.13 5.95 -7.11
N ILE A 38 4.69 4.75 -6.77
CA ILE A 38 3.48 4.48 -6.00
C ILE A 38 3.90 4.04 -4.60
N ILE A 39 3.35 4.69 -3.58
CA ILE A 39 3.60 4.33 -2.18
C ILE A 39 2.26 4.08 -1.50
N LEU A 40 2.10 2.88 -0.97
CA LEU A 40 0.97 2.52 -0.14
C LEU A 40 1.41 2.50 1.31
N TRP A 41 0.78 3.34 2.13
CA TRP A 41 1.22 3.56 3.51
C TRP A 41 0.04 3.86 4.43
N GLU A 42 0.25 3.80 5.74
CA GLU A 42 -0.72 4.21 6.75
C GLU A 42 -0.16 5.36 7.59
N ASN A 43 -1.01 6.37 7.80
CA ASN A 43 -0.72 7.44 8.73
C ASN A 43 -0.90 6.95 10.18
N ARG A 44 0.17 7.04 10.98
CA ARG A 44 0.18 6.67 12.40
C ARG A 44 0.37 7.85 13.35
N GLY A 45 0.10 9.07 12.88
CA GLY A 45 0.30 10.31 13.65
C GLY A 45 1.79 10.65 13.91
N GLY A 46 2.70 10.02 13.15
CA GLY A 46 4.14 10.12 13.32
C GLY A 46 4.87 9.60 12.08
N GLN A 47 5.86 8.70 12.25
CA GLN A 47 6.50 8.05 11.11
C GLN A 47 5.48 7.19 10.35
N PRO A 48 5.30 7.41 9.03
CA PRO A 48 4.35 6.63 8.25
C PRO A 48 4.83 5.18 8.16
N TYR A 49 3.89 4.24 8.23
CA TYR A 49 4.19 2.84 7.97
C TYR A 49 3.99 2.54 6.49
N ILE A 50 5.08 2.31 5.76
CA ILE A 50 5.05 1.97 4.33
C ILE A 50 4.81 0.46 4.20
N TYR A 51 3.71 0.10 3.54
CA TYR A 51 3.40 -1.30 3.24
C TYR A 51 4.11 -1.77 1.97
N GLU A 52 4.00 -0.97 0.90
CA GLU A 52 4.61 -1.28 -0.37
C GLU A 52 4.98 0.01 -1.09
N GLU A 53 6.10 -0.07 -1.80
CA GLU A 53 6.54 0.94 -2.73
C GLU A 53 6.83 0.25 -4.07
N THR A 54 6.23 0.75 -5.14
CA THR A 54 6.36 0.16 -6.47
C THR A 54 6.39 1.22 -7.57
N MET A 55 6.78 0.83 -8.77
CA MET A 55 6.72 1.65 -9.97
C MET A 55 5.60 1.15 -10.88
N THR A 56 4.95 2.08 -11.58
CA THR A 56 4.10 1.70 -12.72
C THR A 56 4.90 0.97 -13.79
N ASP A 57 4.25 0.05 -14.50
CA ASP A 57 4.84 -0.58 -15.69
C ASP A 57 4.86 0.36 -16.92
N LEU A 58 5.33 -0.16 -18.06
CA LEU A 58 5.42 0.58 -19.33
C LEU A 58 4.06 1.07 -19.84
N THR A 59 2.97 0.44 -19.43
CA THR A 59 1.60 0.84 -19.79
C THR A 59 1.02 1.88 -18.83
N GLY A 60 1.76 2.25 -17.78
CA GLY A 60 1.32 3.14 -16.70
C GLY A 60 0.50 2.41 -15.64
N TYR A 61 0.42 1.08 -15.69
CA TYR A 61 -0.39 0.30 -14.78
C TYR A 61 0.39 -0.03 -13.50
N PHE A 62 -0.31 -0.09 -12.36
CA PHE A 62 0.28 -0.48 -11.08
C PHE A 62 -0.65 -1.38 -10.28
N ARG A 63 -0.04 -2.14 -9.36
CA ARG A 63 -0.70 -2.87 -8.27
C ARG A 63 0.13 -2.69 -7.02
N ALA A 64 -0.51 -2.40 -5.91
CA ALA A 64 0.12 -2.35 -4.60
C ALA A 64 -0.77 -3.06 -3.57
N LYS A 65 -0.15 -3.61 -2.54
CA LYS A 65 -0.80 -4.37 -1.48
C LYS A 65 -0.30 -3.95 -0.10
N ALA A 66 -1.21 -4.00 0.86
CA ALA A 66 -0.88 -3.94 2.27
C ALA A 66 -1.23 -5.28 2.91
N GLU A 67 -0.31 -5.82 3.70
CA GLU A 67 -0.52 -7.06 4.46
C GLU A 67 -0.27 -6.76 5.93
N LEU A 68 -1.31 -6.96 6.73
CA LEU A 68 -1.26 -6.86 8.18
C LEU A 68 -1.22 -8.28 8.75
N HIS A 69 -0.03 -8.67 9.18
CA HIS A 69 0.21 -9.91 9.89
C HIS A 69 -0.01 -9.65 11.39
N GLY A 70 -1.19 -10.03 11.90
CA GLY A 70 -1.42 -10.02 13.33
C GLY A 70 -0.63 -11.14 13.98
N VAL A 71 0.33 -10.84 14.87
CA VAL A 71 0.80 -11.83 15.84
C VAL A 71 -0.35 -12.05 16.83
N ALA A 72 -1.12 -13.12 16.66
CA ALA A 72 -1.94 -13.64 17.74
C ALA A 72 -0.99 -14.15 18.82
N GLY A 73 -0.66 -13.26 19.74
CA GLY A 73 0.24 -13.50 20.85
C GLY A 73 -0.09 -12.55 21.99
N GLY A 74 -1.24 -12.78 22.64
CA GLY A 74 -1.53 -12.17 23.94
C GLY A 74 -2.99 -11.81 24.17
N GLY A 75 -3.77 -12.76 24.67
CA GLY A 75 -4.95 -12.45 25.49
C GLY A 75 -6.30 -12.79 24.87
N ILE A 76 -7.03 -13.61 25.62
CA ILE A 76 -8.48 -13.70 25.61
C ILE A 76 -9.12 -12.30 25.59
N GLY A 77 -9.75 -11.95 24.46
CA GLY A 77 -10.57 -10.74 24.33
C GLY A 77 -9.89 -9.60 23.58
N GLY A 78 -10.29 -9.41 22.32
CA GLY A 78 -9.99 -8.18 21.59
C GLY A 78 -9.90 -8.32 20.09
N TRP A 79 -11.05 -8.47 19.42
CA TRP A 79 -11.25 -8.20 18.00
C TRP A 79 -11.03 -6.71 17.65
N ASN A 80 -10.03 -6.03 18.23
CA ASN A 80 -9.92 -4.55 18.25
C ASN A 80 -8.49 -4.01 18.08
N GLY A 81 -7.53 -4.82 17.59
CA GLY A 81 -6.14 -4.39 17.42
C GLY A 81 -5.80 -3.77 16.06
N PHE A 82 -6.69 -3.89 15.07
CA PHE A 82 -6.45 -3.34 13.74
C PHE A 82 -7.03 -1.94 13.64
N SER A 83 -6.16 -0.95 13.53
CA SER A 83 -6.51 0.29 12.84
C SER A 83 -7.11 -0.10 11.49
N ASN A 84 -8.33 0.36 11.17
CA ASN A 84 -8.81 0.30 9.79
C ASN A 84 -7.99 1.20 8.86
N GLY A 85 -7.06 1.97 9.44
CA GLY A 85 -6.00 2.71 8.79
C GLY A 85 -6.53 3.86 7.96
N ASP A 86 -6.01 5.05 8.20
CA ASP A 86 -5.94 6.06 7.16
C ASP A 86 -4.91 5.56 6.15
N ILE A 87 -5.31 4.58 5.34
CA ILE A 87 -4.48 3.99 4.29
C ILE A 87 -4.47 4.96 3.12
N MET A 88 -3.27 5.38 2.75
CA MET A 88 -3.04 6.40 1.76
C MET A 88 -2.26 5.83 0.59
N LEU A 89 -2.68 6.21 -0.60
CA LEU A 89 -1.94 5.97 -1.83
C LEU A 89 -1.30 7.28 -2.27
N THR A 90 0.03 7.31 -2.30
CA THR A 90 0.78 8.45 -2.82
C THR A 90 1.37 8.12 -4.18
N ILE A 91 1.10 8.97 -5.16
CA ILE A 91 1.54 8.87 -6.54
C ILE A 91 2.49 10.02 -6.82
N ASN A 92 3.73 9.71 -7.17
CA ASN A 92 4.75 10.71 -7.52
C ASN A 92 5.12 10.56 -8.97
N HIS A 93 4.97 11.64 -9.72
CA HIS A 93 5.14 11.64 -11.15
C HIS A 93 5.86 12.90 -11.62
N ASN A 94 6.27 12.89 -12.88
CA ASN A 94 6.91 14.04 -13.53
C ASN A 94 6.08 14.60 -14.71
N CYS A 95 4.79 14.23 -14.81
CA CYS A 95 3.89 14.81 -15.81
C CYS A 95 3.79 16.32 -15.58
N TYR A 96 4.33 17.11 -16.51
CA TYR A 96 4.46 18.58 -16.40
C TYR A 96 5.15 19.05 -15.10
N GLY A 97 6.13 18.29 -14.61
CA GLY A 97 6.92 18.62 -13.42
C GLY A 97 6.72 17.63 -12.27
N GLN A 98 7.58 17.73 -11.25
CA GLN A 98 7.59 16.83 -10.10
C GLN A 98 6.45 17.15 -9.15
N ARG A 99 5.39 16.34 -9.22
CA ARG A 99 4.18 16.51 -8.41
C ARG A 99 3.83 15.23 -7.66
N GLN A 100 3.10 15.40 -6.58
CA GLN A 100 2.69 14.37 -5.66
C GLN A 100 1.19 14.48 -5.40
N LEU A 101 0.46 13.40 -5.72
CA LEU A 101 -0.95 13.22 -5.42
C LEU A 101 -1.09 12.20 -4.30
N SER A 102 -1.83 12.52 -3.24
CA SER A 102 -2.18 11.58 -2.17
C SER A 102 -3.68 11.34 -2.15
N ILE A 103 -4.08 10.08 -2.04
CA ILE A 103 -5.47 9.65 -2.09
C ILE A 103 -5.75 8.80 -0.85
N ASP A 104 -6.78 9.19 -0.10
CA ASP A 104 -7.31 8.37 0.98
C ASP A 104 -8.07 7.19 0.40
N LEU A 105 -7.67 5.99 0.79
CA LEU A 105 -8.27 4.76 0.29
C LEU A 105 -9.43 4.32 1.20
N PRO A 106 -10.55 3.86 0.62
CA PRO A 106 -11.73 3.49 1.40
C PRO A 106 -11.48 2.22 2.23
N PRO A 107 -11.69 2.26 3.56
CA PRO A 107 -11.40 1.11 4.43
C PRO A 107 -12.32 -0.11 4.17
N SER A 108 -13.42 0.06 3.42
CA SER A 108 -14.35 -1.01 3.05
C SER A 108 -13.74 -2.09 2.13
N TYR A 109 -12.57 -1.82 1.54
CA TYR A 109 -11.84 -2.74 0.66
C TYR A 109 -10.80 -3.59 1.38
N TRP A 110 -10.61 -3.41 2.69
CA TRP A 110 -9.85 -4.36 3.49
C TRP A 110 -10.51 -5.75 3.47
N ASN A 111 -9.72 -6.76 3.15
CA ASN A 111 -10.14 -8.16 3.24
C ASN A 111 -9.76 -8.74 4.59
N GLN A 112 -10.54 -9.72 5.04
CA GLN A 112 -10.29 -10.47 6.27
C GLN A 112 -10.41 -11.97 5.97
N GLY A 113 -9.40 -12.74 6.36
CA GLY A 113 -9.36 -14.19 6.17
C GLY A 113 -9.43 -14.63 4.70
N ILE A 114 -9.93 -15.84 4.46
CA ILE A 114 -9.94 -16.54 3.15
C ILE A 114 -11.08 -16.04 2.23
N SER A 115 -11.85 -15.05 2.65
CA SER A 115 -13.00 -14.55 1.89
C SER A 115 -12.58 -13.73 0.65
N ALA A 116 -13.50 -13.58 -0.31
CA ALA A 116 -13.27 -13.00 -1.62
C ALA A 116 -12.41 -11.71 -1.59
N MET A 117 -11.29 -11.74 -2.30
CA MET A 117 -10.32 -10.65 -2.36
C MET A 117 -10.91 -9.43 -3.10
N ARG A 118 -11.30 -8.41 -2.34
CA ARG A 118 -11.66 -7.09 -2.84
C ARG A 118 -10.39 -6.35 -3.23
N THR A 119 -10.43 -5.73 -4.40
CA THR A 119 -9.38 -4.85 -4.90
C THR A 119 -10.01 -3.50 -5.17
N PHE A 120 -9.45 -2.44 -4.58
CA PHE A 120 -9.85 -1.08 -4.94
C PHE A 120 -9.26 -0.73 -6.30
N ASP A 121 -10.14 -0.51 -7.28
CA ASP A 121 -9.75 -0.11 -8.62
C ASP A 121 -9.87 1.41 -8.75
N LEU A 122 -8.72 2.09 -8.76
CA LEU A 122 -8.65 3.54 -8.98
C LEU A 122 -9.05 3.91 -10.42
N GLY A 123 -9.08 2.92 -11.33
CA GLY A 123 -9.32 3.15 -12.74
C GLY A 123 -8.12 3.81 -13.42
N THR A 124 -8.41 4.64 -14.43
CA THR A 124 -7.39 5.39 -15.16
C THR A 124 -7.39 6.85 -14.71
N VAL A 125 -6.25 7.35 -14.27
CA VAL A 125 -6.06 8.75 -13.85
C VAL A 125 -5.13 9.44 -14.83
N ASN A 126 -5.61 10.52 -15.45
CA ASN A 126 -4.76 11.40 -16.25
C ASN A 126 -4.16 12.49 -15.36
N LEU A 127 -2.87 12.38 -15.14
CA LEU A 127 -2.07 13.27 -14.29
C LEU A 127 -1.73 14.59 -14.98
N GLU A 128 -2.16 14.82 -16.23
CA GLU A 128 -2.17 16.17 -16.83
C GLU A 128 -3.15 17.10 -16.11
N GLY A 129 -4.21 16.53 -15.51
CA GLY A 129 -5.08 17.26 -14.60
C GLY A 129 -4.32 17.76 -13.38
N ILE A 130 -4.82 18.84 -12.78
CA ILE A 130 -4.36 19.34 -11.49
C ILE A 130 -5.40 18.94 -10.46
N PHE A 131 -4.98 18.17 -9.47
CA PHE A 131 -5.87 17.68 -8.42
C PHE A 131 -5.79 18.57 -7.18
N SER A 132 -6.91 18.72 -6.48
CA SER A 132 -6.92 19.47 -5.22
C SER A 132 -6.07 18.75 -4.17
N GLY A 133 -5.18 19.49 -3.50
CA GLY A 133 -4.24 18.90 -2.53
C GLY A 133 -3.01 18.23 -3.16
N GLU A 134 -2.79 18.39 -4.47
CA GLU A 134 -1.55 17.99 -5.13
C GLU A 134 -0.41 18.94 -4.76
N GLU A 135 0.69 18.40 -4.27
CA GLU A 135 1.84 19.17 -3.77
C GLU A 135 3.04 19.01 -4.72
N PRO A 136 3.95 20.00 -4.81
CA PRO A 136 5.29 19.77 -5.36
C PRO A 136 5.97 18.68 -4.53
N ASN A 137 6.53 17.64 -5.16
CA ASN A 137 7.04 16.43 -4.50
C ASN A 137 7.83 16.73 -3.20
N ARG A 138 7.17 16.60 -2.04
CA ARG A 138 7.72 16.91 -0.70
C ARG A 138 7.34 15.79 0.26
N PHE A 139 7.88 14.59 0.02
CA PHE A 139 7.80 13.54 1.04
C PHE A 139 8.41 14.00 2.37
N PRO A 140 7.69 13.93 3.50
CA PRO A 140 8.26 14.13 4.82
C PRO A 140 9.18 12.95 5.17
N GLY A 141 10.48 13.19 5.40
CA GLY A 141 11.37 12.25 6.07
C GLY A 141 12.36 11.45 5.21
N MET A 142 12.50 11.72 3.91
CA MET A 142 13.62 11.17 3.13
C MET A 142 14.74 12.22 2.97
N PRO A 143 16.00 11.94 3.39
CA PRO A 143 17.14 12.80 3.10
C PRO A 143 17.26 13.01 1.58
N ARG A 144 17.51 14.26 1.17
CA ARG A 144 17.58 14.69 -0.24
C ARG A 144 18.74 14.08 -1.05
N GLU A 145 19.45 13.08 -0.52
CA GLU A 145 20.71 12.58 -1.08
C GLU A 145 20.57 11.39 -2.05
N ARG A 146 19.35 10.89 -2.30
CA ARG A 146 19.13 9.81 -3.28
C ARG A 146 18.32 10.19 -4.53
N PHE A 147 17.92 11.45 -4.66
CA PHE A 147 17.41 11.96 -5.94
C PHE A 147 18.58 12.60 -6.68
N GLY A 148 19.22 11.80 -7.54
CA GLY A 148 20.25 12.29 -8.46
C GLY A 148 19.75 13.52 -9.20
N ARG A 149 20.62 14.52 -9.29
CA ARG A 149 20.39 15.87 -9.81
C ARG A 149 20.13 15.93 -11.32
N PHE A 150 19.74 14.82 -11.94
CA PHE A 150 19.48 14.70 -13.36
C PHE A 150 18.29 13.77 -13.55
N GLY A 151 17.30 14.20 -14.34
CA GLY A 151 16.09 13.45 -14.66
C GLY A 151 16.38 12.21 -15.51
N GLU A 152 16.97 11.20 -14.89
CA GLU A 152 17.20 9.90 -15.49
C GLU A 152 16.45 8.85 -14.66
N MET A 153 15.46 8.22 -15.30
CA MET A 153 14.79 7.03 -14.77
C MET A 153 15.84 5.94 -14.61
N ILE A 154 16.29 5.70 -13.38
CA ILE A 154 17.05 4.49 -13.05
C ILE A 154 16.05 3.34 -13.11
N LEU A 155 16.06 2.63 -14.24
CA LEU A 155 15.59 1.25 -14.36
C LEU A 155 16.13 0.47 -13.15
N CYS A 156 15.25 -0.15 -12.36
CA CYS A 156 15.67 -1.09 -11.34
C CYS A 156 16.50 -2.20 -12.03
N PRO A 157 17.74 -2.49 -11.59
CA PRO A 157 18.43 -3.67 -12.07
C PRO A 157 17.68 -4.91 -11.56
N SER A 158 17.31 -5.78 -12.50
CA SER A 158 16.85 -7.14 -12.20
C SER A 158 17.96 -7.90 -11.49
N ASN A 159 17.68 -8.42 -10.30
CA ASN A 159 18.39 -9.57 -9.76
C ASN A 159 17.37 -10.51 -9.13
#